data_AF-A0A2W5EI71-F1
#
_entry.id   AF-A0A2W5EI71-F1
#
_cell.length_a   1.000
_cell.length_b   1.000
_cell.length_c   1.000
_cell.angle_alpha   90.00
_cell.angle_beta   90.00
_cell.angle_gamma   90.00
#
_symmetry.space_group_name_H-M   'P 1'
#
loop_
_entity.id
_entity.type
_entity.pdbx_description
1 polymer ?
#
loop_
_entity_poly.entity_id
_entity_poly.type
_entity_poly.pdbx_seq_one_letter_code
_entity_poly.pdbx_strand_id
1 'polypeptide(L)'
;MNSYVNMGVGAFLGTVFVLMSVSIASEGIFHAPAPEKEGYAIVAEESSGGTGGGEAAAAATPIAQLLASADAAKGEAVFKKCTSCHTGESGGANKVGPNLFDVVNRPIASHEGFSYSAAMKDFSKGG
;
A
#
# COMPACT_ATOMS: atom_id res chain seq x y z
N MET A 1 19.98 -41.35 -30.05
CA MET A 1 19.68 -40.00 -29.52
C MET A 1 20.52 -38.97 -30.26
N ASN A 2 19.90 -37.88 -30.73
CA ASN A 2 20.61 -36.81 -31.42
C ASN A 2 21.33 -35.93 -30.38
N SER A 3 22.61 -35.58 -30.62
CA SER A 3 23.41 -34.76 -29.69
C SER A 3 22.72 -33.44 -29.32
N TYR A 4 22.05 -32.82 -30.29
CA TYR A 4 21.25 -31.61 -30.11
C TYR A 4 20.09 -31.77 -29.12
N VAL A 5 19.48 -32.96 -29.02
CA VAL A 5 18.39 -33.23 -28.08
C VAL A 5 18.95 -33.33 -26.66
N ASN A 6 20.09 -33.99 -26.46
CA ASN A 6 20.73 -34.06 -25.15
C ASN A 6 21.22 -32.69 -24.68
N MET A 7 21.78 -31.89 -25.60
CA MET A 7 22.20 -30.52 -25.31
C MET A 7 21.01 -29.62 -24.96
N GLY A 8 19.89 -29.73 -25.68
CA GLY A 8 18.68 -28.96 -25.38
C GLY A 8 18.06 -29.32 -24.03
N VAL A 9 18.01 -30.61 -23.70
CA VAL A 9 17.53 -31.09 -22.39
C VAL A 9 18.45 -30.65 -21.25
N GLY A 10 19.77 -30.74 -21.44
CA GLY A 10 20.75 -30.28 -20.45
C GLY A 10 20.68 -28.78 -20.20
N ALA A 11 20.54 -27.96 -21.25
CA ALA A 11 20.37 -26.53 -21.13
C ALA A 11 19.09 -26.16 -20.37
N PHE A 12 17.97 -26.80 -20.71
CA PHE A 12 16.69 -26.57 -20.02
C PHE A 12 16.78 -26.93 -18.53
N LEU A 13 17.27 -28.13 -18.20
CA LEU A 13 17.41 -28.57 -16.81
C LEU A 13 18.39 -27.70 -16.02
N GLY A 14 19.48 -27.24 -16.64
CA GLY A 14 20.43 -26.31 -16.03
C GLY A 14 19.78 -24.97 -15.68
N THR A 15 18.98 -24.39 -16.58
CA THR A 15 18.28 -23.13 -16.31
C THR A 15 17.28 -23.26 -15.16
N VAL A 16 16.49 -24.34 -15.14
CA VAL A 16 15.54 -24.62 -14.06
C VAL A 16 16.27 -24.80 -12.72
N PHE A 17 17.37 -25.53 -12.71
CA PHE A 17 18.16 -25.75 -11.49
C PHE A 17 18.72 -24.45 -10.91
N VAL A 18 19.23 -23.56 -11.76
CA VAL A 18 19.73 -22.25 -11.33
C VAL A 18 18.60 -21.39 -10.77
N LEU A 19 17.46 -21.31 -11.47
CA LEU A 19 16.31 -20.53 -11.00
C LEU A 19 15.77 -21.05 -9.66
N MET A 20 15.63 -22.37 -9.53
CA MET A 20 15.17 -23.00 -8.29
C MET A 20 16.15 -22.73 -7.13
N SER A 21 17.46 -22.84 -7.37
CA SER A 21 18.48 -22.63 -6.36
C SER A 21 18.52 -21.18 -5.88
N VAL A 22 18.37 -20.22 -6.79
CA VAL A 22 18.28 -18.78 -6.45
C VAL A 22 17.01 -18.49 -5.66
N SER A 23 15.86 -19.07 -6.03
CA SER A 23 14.61 -18.91 -5.27
C SER A 23 14.75 -19.45 -3.85
N ILE A 24 15.27 -20.66 -3.67
CA ILE A 24 15.45 -21.28 -2.34
C ILE A 24 16.42 -20.45 -1.48
N ALA A 25 17.53 -19.97 -2.05
CA ALA A 25 18.45 -19.10 -1.33
C ALA A 25 17.79 -17.76 -0.95
N SER A 26 16.94 -17.21 -1.83
CA SER A 26 16.19 -15.98 -1.57
C SER A 26 15.19 -16.17 -0.43
N GLU A 27 14.43 -17.26 -0.43
CA GLU A 27 13.52 -17.60 0.68
C GLU A 27 14.27 -17.75 2.01
N GLY A 28 15.46 -18.35 2.01
CA GLY A 28 16.27 -18.52 3.22
C GLY A 28 16.83 -17.21 3.78
N ILE A 29 17.21 -16.27 2.89
CA ILE A 29 17.79 -14.98 3.28
C ILE A 29 16.72 -13.96 3.66
N PHE A 30 15.59 -13.95 2.95
CA PHE A 30 14.52 -12.95 3.10
C PHE A 30 13.29 -13.46 3.84
N HIS A 31 13.47 -14.43 4.74
CA HIS A 31 12.38 -14.95 5.57
C HIS A 31 11.80 -13.82 6.44
N ALA A 32 10.55 -13.42 6.14
CA ALA A 32 9.76 -12.52 6.97
C ALA A 32 8.84 -13.38 7.85
N PRO A 33 9.26 -13.77 9.07
CA PRO A 33 8.38 -14.50 9.97
C PRO A 33 7.16 -13.63 10.27
N ALA A 34 5.97 -14.23 10.20
CA ALA A 34 4.79 -13.59 10.75
C ALA A 34 5.08 -13.26 12.23
N PRO A 35 4.89 -12.01 12.68
CA PRO A 35 5.26 -11.60 14.02
C PRO A 35 4.40 -12.35 15.05
N GLU A 36 5.01 -13.03 16.03
CA GLU A 36 4.27 -13.71 17.10
C GLU A 36 3.43 -12.75 17.97
N LYS A 37 3.73 -11.45 17.91
CA LYS A 37 2.94 -10.39 18.53
C LYS A 37 2.74 -9.28 17.52
N GLU A 38 1.49 -9.11 17.09
CA GLU A 38 1.06 -7.94 16.33
C GLU A 38 1.49 -6.67 17.08
N GLY A 39 2.27 -5.80 16.42
CA GLY A 39 2.80 -4.57 17.03
C GLY A 39 1.73 -3.55 17.45
N TYR A 40 0.47 -3.81 17.10
CA TYR A 40 -0.69 -3.05 17.55
C TYR A 40 -1.94 -3.95 17.54
N ALA A 41 -2.49 -4.28 18.71
CA ALA A 41 -3.80 -4.92 18.80
C ALA A 41 -4.87 -3.86 18.48
N ILE A 42 -5.34 -3.82 17.23
CA ILE A 42 -6.59 -3.14 16.91
C ILE A 42 -7.69 -4.05 17.44
N VAL A 43 -8.26 -3.71 18.59
CA VAL A 43 -9.50 -4.33 19.07
C VAL A 43 -10.63 -3.81 18.19
N ALA A 44 -10.80 -4.48 17.06
CA ALA A 44 -12.09 -4.64 16.41
C ALA A 44 -12.18 -6.14 16.14
N GLU A 45 -13.23 -6.79 16.66
CA GLU A 45 -13.49 -8.21 16.44
C GLU A 45 -13.33 -8.56 14.96
N GLU A 46 -12.75 -9.74 14.71
CA GLU A 46 -12.39 -10.23 13.39
C GLU A 46 -13.57 -10.19 12.40
N SER A 47 -13.26 -9.85 11.15
CA SER A 47 -13.50 -10.86 10.13
C SER A 47 -12.39 -10.82 9.09
N SER A 48 -11.76 -11.97 8.96
CA SER A 48 -10.75 -12.33 8.00
C SER A 48 -11.38 -12.55 6.61
N GLY A 49 -10.70 -12.04 5.60
CA GLY A 49 -10.52 -12.76 4.35
C GLY A 49 -11.51 -12.48 3.22
N GLY A 50 -10.94 -12.10 2.07
CA GLY A 50 -11.36 -12.65 0.79
C GLY A 50 -12.43 -11.88 0.02
N THR A 51 -12.14 -11.70 -1.26
CA THR A 51 -12.97 -11.12 -2.32
C THR A 51 -14.45 -11.52 -2.31
N GLY A 52 -15.31 -10.50 -2.45
CA GLY A 52 -16.61 -10.60 -3.12
C GLY A 52 -17.80 -10.89 -2.22
N GLY A 53 -18.70 -9.92 -2.12
CA GLY A 53 -20.02 -10.08 -1.52
C GLY A 53 -20.32 -8.95 -0.55
N GLY A 54 -21.05 -7.93 -1.02
CA GLY A 54 -21.61 -6.95 -0.10
C GLY A 54 -22.60 -7.61 0.83
N GLU A 55 -22.49 -7.35 2.12
CA GLU A 55 -23.63 -7.10 2.99
C GLU A 55 -23.17 -6.35 4.25
N ALA A 56 -23.96 -5.32 4.57
CA ALA A 56 -24.13 -4.66 5.86
C ALA A 56 -22.89 -4.13 6.57
N ALA A 57 -22.63 -2.84 6.31
CA ALA A 57 -21.92 -1.98 7.22
C ALA A 57 -22.48 -2.14 8.64
N ALA A 58 -21.66 -2.66 9.56
CA ALA A 58 -21.81 -2.35 10.97
C ALA A 58 -22.03 -0.84 11.08
N ALA A 59 -23.01 -0.39 11.86
CA ALA A 59 -23.35 1.02 11.99
C ALA A 59 -22.15 1.80 12.53
N ALA A 60 -21.27 2.21 11.62
CA ALA A 60 -20.11 3.01 11.89
C ALA A 60 -20.64 4.34 12.41
N THR A 61 -20.19 4.76 13.59
CA THR A 61 -20.41 6.12 14.07
C THR A 61 -20.07 7.07 12.92
N PRO A 62 -21.02 7.91 12.46
CA PRO A 62 -20.78 8.76 11.32
C PRO A 62 -19.50 9.58 11.53
N ILE A 63 -18.63 9.65 10.52
CA ILE A 63 -17.36 10.39 10.59
C ILE A 63 -17.60 11.82 11.08
N ALA A 64 -18.75 12.42 10.72
CA ALA A 64 -19.18 13.73 11.19
C ALA A 64 -19.25 13.84 12.73
N GLN A 65 -19.70 12.81 13.44
CA GLN A 65 -19.76 12.79 14.91
C GLN A 65 -18.37 12.65 15.53
N LEU A 66 -17.49 11.84 14.92
CA LEU A 66 -16.10 11.70 15.36
C LEU A 66 -15.31 12.99 15.13
N LEU A 67 -15.54 13.67 14.00
CA LEU A 67 -14.88 14.93 13.67
C LEU A 67 -15.30 16.07 14.61
N ALA A 68 -16.54 16.06 15.09
CA ALA A 68 -17.03 17.06 16.07
C ALA A 68 -16.27 17.02 17.40
N SER A 69 -15.64 15.89 17.74
CA SER A 69 -14.82 15.72 18.95
C SER A 69 -13.32 15.62 18.65
N ALA A 70 -12.92 15.87 17.40
CA ALA A 70 -11.52 15.79 16.99
C ALA A 70 -10.70 16.97 17.52
N ASP A 71 -9.42 16.70 17.76
CA ASP A 71 -8.46 17.66 18.31
C ASP A 71 -7.34 17.92 17.29
N ALA A 72 -7.22 19.17 16.87
CA ALA A 72 -6.22 19.59 15.90
C ALA A 72 -4.78 19.41 16.41
N ALA A 73 -4.53 19.59 17.71
CA ALA A 73 -3.20 19.42 18.29
C ALA A 73 -2.76 17.95 18.28
N LYS A 74 -3.71 17.03 18.51
CA LYS A 74 -3.46 15.59 18.31
C LYS A 74 -3.25 15.26 16.83
N GLY A 75 -3.99 15.92 15.93
CA GLY A 75 -3.81 15.83 14.49
C GLY A 75 -2.41 16.22 14.03
N GLU A 76 -1.85 17.30 14.58
CA GLU A 76 -0.47 17.74 14.31
C GLU A 76 0.56 16.67 14.70
N ALA A 77 0.39 16.05 15.88
CA ALA A 77 1.26 14.97 16.32
C ALA A 77 1.19 13.74 15.39
N VAL A 78 0.01 13.41 14.87
CA VAL A 78 -0.17 12.33 13.88
C VAL A 78 0.43 12.70 12.53
N PHE A 79 0.31 13.95 12.09
CA PHE A 79 0.82 14.43 10.81
C PHE A 79 2.35 14.27 10.68
N LYS A 80 3.09 14.21 11.80
CA LYS A 80 4.53 13.89 11.82
C LYS A 80 4.88 12.58 11.12
N LYS A 81 3.94 11.62 11.02
CA LYS A 81 4.14 10.38 10.25
C LYS A 81 4.03 10.61 8.74
N CYS A 82 3.26 11.63 8.34
CA CYS A 82 2.97 11.98 6.95
C CYS A 82 4.05 12.89 6.34
N THR A 83 4.81 13.63 7.16
CA THR A 83 5.84 14.59 6.71
C THR A 83 7.01 13.95 5.97
N SER A 84 7.19 12.63 6.10
CA SER A 84 8.14 11.81 5.34
C SER A 84 7.87 11.90 3.84
N CYS A 85 6.60 11.87 3.45
CA CYS A 85 6.18 11.85 2.05
C CYS A 85 5.48 13.13 1.61
N HIS A 86 4.88 13.89 2.52
CA HIS A 86 4.04 15.04 2.21
C HIS A 86 4.51 16.33 2.90
N THR A 87 4.08 17.46 2.34
CA THR A 87 4.23 18.79 2.93
C THR A 87 2.85 19.33 3.31
N GLY A 88 2.78 20.12 4.39
CA GLY A 88 1.55 20.73 4.89
C GLY A 88 1.57 22.25 4.87
N GLU A 89 2.60 22.85 4.29
CA GLU A 89 2.76 24.29 4.18
C GLU A 89 2.02 24.81 2.94
N SER A 90 1.45 26.02 3.03
CA SER A 90 0.81 26.68 1.89
C SER A 90 1.84 26.91 0.78
N GLY A 91 1.56 26.38 -0.41
CA GLY A 91 2.49 26.44 -1.55
C GLY A 91 3.76 25.60 -1.38
N GLY A 92 3.79 24.67 -0.42
CA GLY A 92 4.93 23.79 -0.20
C GLY A 92 5.21 22.87 -1.39
N ALA A 93 6.47 22.44 -1.55
CA ALA A 93 6.88 21.58 -2.65
C ALA A 93 6.25 20.19 -2.59
N ASN A 94 6.00 19.60 -3.77
CA ASN A 94 5.70 18.18 -3.92
C ASN A 94 6.95 17.35 -3.60
N LYS A 95 6.81 16.30 -2.78
CA LYS A 95 7.89 15.36 -2.44
C LYS A 95 7.58 14.01 -3.11
N VAL A 96 7.71 12.92 -2.35
CA VAL A 96 7.25 11.57 -2.75
C VAL A 96 5.73 11.57 -2.99
N GLY A 97 4.98 12.34 -2.18
CA GLY A 97 3.57 12.61 -2.37
C GLY A 97 3.29 14.10 -2.65
N PRO A 98 2.06 14.44 -3.09
CA PRO A 98 1.64 15.82 -3.31
C PRO A 98 1.56 16.60 -1.99
N ASN A 99 1.58 17.92 -2.06
CA ASN A 99 1.30 18.75 -0.89
C ASN A 99 -0.16 18.55 -0.40
N LEU A 100 -0.33 18.48 0.93
CA LEU A 100 -1.60 18.22 1.60
C LEU A 100 -2.22 19.47 2.23
N PHE A 101 -1.63 20.65 2.03
CA PHE A 101 -2.29 21.92 2.36
C PHE A 101 -3.58 22.04 1.55
N ASP A 102 -4.67 22.41 2.21
CA ASP A 102 -6.00 22.53 1.63
C ASP A 102 -6.45 21.29 0.81
N VAL A 103 -6.20 20.09 1.37
CA VAL A 103 -6.62 18.83 0.73
C VAL A 103 -8.09 18.49 0.97
N VAL A 104 -8.68 19.04 2.05
CA VAL A 104 -10.07 18.74 2.42
C VAL A 104 -11.01 19.35 1.39
N ASN A 105 -11.91 18.54 0.81
CA ASN A 105 -12.81 18.91 -0.30
C ASN A 105 -12.12 19.23 -1.64
N ARG A 106 -10.81 19.07 -1.75
CA ARG A 106 -10.11 19.22 -3.04
C ARG A 106 -10.47 18.06 -3.97
N PRO A 107 -10.67 18.29 -5.29
CA PRO A 107 -10.90 17.21 -6.24
C PRO A 107 -9.79 16.16 -6.16
N ILE A 108 -10.16 14.89 -6.30
CA ILE A 108 -9.22 13.78 -6.20
C ILE A 108 -8.16 13.91 -7.30
N ALA A 109 -6.91 13.57 -6.99
CA ALA A 109 -5.80 13.54 -7.95
C ALA A 109 -5.59 14.84 -8.76
N SER A 110 -5.90 16.00 -8.17
CA SER A 110 -5.90 17.30 -8.88
C SER A 110 -4.73 18.24 -8.52
N HIS A 111 -3.84 17.87 -7.59
CA HIS A 111 -2.77 18.76 -7.18
C HIS A 111 -1.77 18.99 -8.34
N GLU A 112 -1.51 20.25 -8.63
CA GLU A 112 -0.63 20.64 -9.73
C GLU A 112 0.80 20.16 -9.53
N GLY A 113 1.46 19.82 -10.65
CA GLY A 113 2.86 19.40 -10.65
C GLY A 113 3.14 18.04 -9.99
N PHE A 114 2.13 17.25 -9.62
CA PHE A 114 2.31 15.90 -9.09
C PHE A 114 1.84 14.82 -10.08
N SER A 115 2.65 13.78 -10.25
CA SER A 115 2.33 12.65 -11.14
C SER A 115 1.59 11.55 -10.41
N TYR A 116 0.26 11.60 -10.43
CA TYR A 116 -0.58 10.55 -9.84
C TYR A 116 -0.53 9.22 -10.62
N SER A 117 -0.72 8.12 -9.90
CA SER A 117 -0.86 6.78 -10.47
C SER A 117 -2.12 6.66 -11.34
N ALA A 118 -2.13 5.68 -12.25
CA ALA A 118 -3.29 5.41 -13.11
C ALA A 118 -4.55 5.12 -12.28
N ALA A 119 -4.44 4.30 -11.24
CA ALA A 119 -5.54 3.96 -10.35
C ALA A 119 -6.16 5.20 -9.66
N MET A 120 -5.34 6.14 -9.18
CA MET A 120 -5.85 7.37 -8.56
C MET A 120 -6.55 8.29 -9.56
N LYS A 121 -6.03 8.36 -10.80
CA LYS A 121 -6.66 9.14 -11.88
C LYS A 121 -7.99 8.52 -12.31
N ASP A 122 -8.09 7.20 -12.35
CA ASP A 122 -9.34 6.51 -12.70
C ASP A 122 -10.37 6.62 -11.58
N PHE A 123 -9.94 6.50 -10.33
CA PHE A 123 -10.82 6.71 -9.17
C PHE A 123 -11.41 8.13 -9.15
N SER A 124 -10.63 9.14 -9.55
CA SER A 124 -11.12 10.52 -9.65
C SER A 124 -12.25 10.73 -10.66
N LYS A 125 -12.50 9.80 -11.59
CA LYS A 125 -13.58 9.92 -12.60
C LYS A 125 -14.91 9.37 -12.10
N GLY A 126 -14.88 8.52 -11.07
CA GLY A 126 -16.06 7.84 -10.52
C GLY A 126 -16.48 8.35 -9.12
N GLY A 127 -15.80 9.38 -8.62
CA GLY A 127 -16.09 10.03 -7.34
C GLY A 127 -16.83 11.34 -7.51
#